data_AF-A0A3C2A6W9-F1
#
_entry.id   AF-A0A3C2A6W9-F1
#
_cell.length_a   1.000
_cell.length_b   1.000
_cell.length_c   1.000
_cell.angle_alpha   90.00
_cell.angle_beta   90.00
_cell.angle_gamma   90.00
#
_symmetry.space_group_name_H-M   'P 1'
#
loop_
_entity.id
_entity.type
_entity.pdbx_description
1 polymer ?
#
loop_
_entity_poly.entity_id
_entity_poly.type
_entity_poly.pdbx_seq_one_letter_code
_entity_poly.pdbx_strand_id
1 'polypeptide(L)'
;RVGSFAIPMAKAMGAHVTGVDNAGKLDLMRQWGADEVLDYRKTEYTAQDERYDVVLDNVMQHPRRNYRRVLTPTGRAEIVGGKMKYVMPTLFKTILNRKTPVRVVLHNPNATDLGRLLRQWQDGVWTPQLDGSYSLEEGPKAFARIGSGEVRGKAVVTL
;
A
#
# COMPACT_ATOMS: atom_id res chain seq x y z
N ARG A 1 -2.26 0.78 -7.72
CA ARG A 1 -1.79 -0.19 -6.68
C ARG A 1 -2.48 0.11 -5.35
N VAL A 2 -2.16 -0.54 -4.22
CA VAL A 2 -2.83 -0.29 -2.92
C VAL A 2 -2.50 1.10 -2.37
N GLY A 3 -1.26 1.56 -2.54
CA GLY A 3 -0.79 2.85 -2.01
C GLY A 3 -1.60 4.07 -2.46
N SER A 4 -2.19 4.03 -3.66
CA SER A 4 -3.00 5.14 -4.20
C SER A 4 -4.34 5.33 -3.48
N PHE A 5 -4.79 4.34 -2.69
CA PHE A 5 -5.86 4.48 -1.73
C PHE A 5 -5.32 4.74 -0.32
N ALA A 6 -4.27 4.01 0.07
CA ALA A 6 -3.76 4.05 1.43
C ALA A 6 -3.23 5.43 1.85
N ILE A 7 -2.53 6.14 0.96
CA ILE A 7 -1.97 7.46 1.25
C ILE A 7 -3.09 8.47 1.60
N PRO A 8 -4.06 8.78 0.70
CA PRO A 8 -5.08 9.77 1.01
C PRO A 8 -5.96 9.34 2.20
N MET A 9 -6.23 8.04 2.37
CA MET A 9 -6.97 7.54 3.54
C MET A 9 -6.20 7.77 4.85
N ALA A 10 -4.90 7.47 4.89
CA ALA A 10 -4.08 7.69 6.08
C ALA A 10 -3.97 9.18 6.42
N LYS A 11 -3.86 10.04 5.40
CA LYS A 11 -3.87 11.50 5.58
C LYS A 11 -5.19 12.02 6.12
N ALA A 12 -6.32 11.51 5.63
CA ALA A 12 -7.64 11.84 6.18
C ALA A 12 -7.81 11.41 7.64
N MET A 13 -6.99 10.45 8.11
CA MET A 13 -6.93 10.03 9.52
C MET A 13 -5.92 10.85 10.36
N GLY A 14 -5.29 11.88 9.77
CA GLY A 14 -4.31 12.73 10.46
C GLY A 14 -2.91 12.11 10.60
N ALA A 15 -2.61 11.03 9.88
CA ALA A 15 -1.30 10.40 9.96
C ALA A 15 -0.20 11.23 9.26
N HIS A 16 1.04 11.09 9.75
CA HIS A 16 2.25 11.38 8.97
C HIS A 16 2.55 10.19 8.07
N VAL A 17 2.69 10.43 6.77
CA VAL A 17 2.76 9.39 5.75
C VAL A 17 4.05 9.51 4.96
N THR A 18 4.93 8.53 5.16
CA THR A 18 6.09 8.29 4.30
C THR A 18 5.71 7.31 3.19
N GLY A 19 5.81 7.76 1.94
CA GLY A 19 5.55 6.96 0.75
C GLY A 19 6.82 6.36 0.15
N VAL A 20 6.83 5.07 -0.17
CA VAL A 20 7.95 4.42 -0.86
C VAL A 20 7.52 3.87 -2.24
N ASP A 21 8.13 4.35 -3.32
CA ASP A 21 8.00 3.79 -4.67
C ASP A 21 9.24 4.18 -5.50
N ASN A 22 9.21 3.97 -6.81
CA ASN A 22 10.26 4.42 -7.73
C ASN A 22 10.17 5.93 -8.00
N ALA A 23 11.28 6.53 -8.42
CA ALA A 23 11.39 7.96 -8.75
C ALA A 23 10.21 8.54 -9.57
N GLY A 24 9.69 7.80 -10.56
CA GLY A 24 8.63 8.28 -11.46
C GLY A 24 7.26 8.50 -10.81
N LYS A 25 7.09 8.09 -9.55
CA LYS A 25 5.83 8.19 -8.80
C LYS A 25 5.90 9.06 -7.56
N LEU A 26 7.08 9.56 -7.18
CA LEU A 26 7.25 10.32 -5.95
C LEU A 26 6.39 11.59 -5.95
N ASP A 27 6.32 12.31 -7.07
CA ASP A 27 5.49 13.51 -7.18
C ASP A 27 3.99 13.21 -7.08
N LEU A 28 3.54 12.06 -7.59
CA LEU A 28 2.14 11.63 -7.38
C LEU A 28 1.86 11.38 -5.91
N MET A 29 2.77 10.72 -5.22
CA MET A 29 2.57 10.37 -3.81
C MET A 29 2.47 11.63 -2.95
N ARG A 30 3.25 12.67 -3.27
CA ARG A 30 3.11 14.01 -2.69
C ARG A 30 1.74 14.63 -3.01
N GLN A 31 1.30 14.57 -4.27
CA GLN A 31 -0.05 15.04 -4.66
C GLN A 31 -1.18 14.30 -3.93
N TRP A 32 -0.97 13.02 -3.61
CA TRP A 32 -1.91 12.22 -2.82
C TRP A 32 -1.86 12.53 -1.32
N GLY A 33 -0.90 13.35 -0.88
CA GLY A 33 -0.77 13.85 0.48
C GLY A 33 0.36 13.24 1.30
N ALA A 34 1.24 12.42 0.73
CA ALA A 34 2.41 11.92 1.47
C ALA A 34 3.31 13.08 1.92
N ASP A 35 3.68 13.11 3.19
CA ASP A 35 4.55 14.13 3.78
C ASP A 35 6.00 13.92 3.36
N GLU A 36 6.39 12.66 3.25
CA GLU A 36 7.72 12.23 2.82
C GLU A 36 7.60 11.20 1.70
N VAL A 37 8.60 11.17 0.81
CA VAL A 37 8.66 10.18 -0.27
C VAL A 37 10.08 9.68 -0.47
N LEU A 38 10.24 8.36 -0.59
CA LEU A 38 11.52 7.67 -0.74
C LEU A 38 11.56 6.90 -2.06
N ASP A 39 12.63 7.11 -2.83
CA ASP A 39 12.97 6.25 -3.96
C ASP A 39 13.63 4.98 -3.43
N TYR A 40 12.94 3.83 -3.51
CA TYR A 40 13.47 2.56 -3.01
C TYR A 40 14.79 2.14 -3.69
N ARG A 41 15.12 2.70 -4.86
CA ARG A 41 16.36 2.41 -5.59
C ARG A 41 17.56 3.16 -5.04
N LYS A 42 17.31 4.26 -4.32
CA LYS A 42 18.35 5.13 -3.74
C LYS A 42 18.43 4.97 -2.24
N THR A 43 17.29 4.75 -1.59
CA THR A 43 17.16 4.75 -0.15
C THR A 43 16.56 3.44 0.32
N GLU A 44 17.33 2.69 1.11
CA GLU A 44 16.85 1.51 1.80
C GLU A 44 16.17 1.92 3.11
N TYR A 45 14.84 2.06 3.07
CA TYR A 45 14.07 2.48 4.25
C TYR A 45 14.23 1.53 5.44
N THR A 46 14.58 0.25 5.21
CA THR A 46 14.82 -0.70 6.31
C THR A 46 16.17 -0.56 7.00
N ALA A 47 17.04 0.30 6.49
CA ALA A 47 18.36 0.59 7.03
C ALA A 47 18.45 1.97 7.71
N GLN A 48 17.33 2.71 7.81
CA GLN A 48 17.29 4.01 8.45
C GLN A 48 16.87 3.93 9.93
N ASP A 49 17.06 5.03 10.65
CA ASP A 49 16.77 5.12 12.08
C ASP A 49 15.29 5.39 12.36
N GLU A 50 14.54 5.81 11.35
CA GLU A 50 13.10 6.02 11.40
C GLU A 50 12.35 4.76 11.86
N ARG A 51 11.28 4.98 12.62
CA ARG A 51 10.39 3.95 13.12
C ARG A 51 8.95 4.32 12.81
N TYR A 52 8.14 3.33 12.48
CA TYR A 52 6.77 3.49 12.03
C TYR A 52 5.80 2.73 12.94
N ASP A 53 4.67 3.35 13.27
CA ASP A 53 3.58 2.67 13.99
C ASP A 53 2.82 1.71 13.10
N VAL A 54 2.71 2.02 11.81
CA VAL A 54 2.08 1.18 10.80
C VAL A 54 2.92 1.16 9.53
N VAL A 55 3.27 -0.04 9.06
CA VAL A 55 3.82 -0.26 7.72
C VAL A 55 2.80 -1.03 6.90
N LEU A 56 2.36 -0.47 5.78
CA LEU A 56 1.51 -1.18 4.81
C LEU A 56 2.34 -1.47 3.56
N ASP A 57 2.59 -2.76 3.28
CA ASP A 57 3.47 -3.16 2.19
C ASP A 57 2.79 -4.17 1.25
N ASN A 58 2.78 -3.85 -0.04
CA ASN A 58 2.21 -4.68 -1.10
C ASN A 58 3.26 -5.22 -2.10
N VAL A 59 4.54 -5.10 -1.78
CA VAL A 59 5.70 -5.55 -2.57
C VAL A 59 6.57 -6.54 -1.79
N MET A 60 6.64 -6.39 -0.46
CA MET A 60 7.45 -7.15 0.49
C MET A 60 8.77 -7.65 -0.09
N GLN A 61 9.77 -6.78 -0.12
CA GLN A 61 11.08 -7.07 -0.74
C GLN A 61 12.14 -7.57 0.26
N HIS A 62 11.83 -7.56 1.56
CA HIS A 62 12.74 -7.96 2.64
C HIS A 62 12.13 -9.06 3.53
N PRO A 63 12.93 -9.80 4.31
CA PRO A 63 12.40 -10.72 5.30
C PRO A 63 11.78 -9.97 6.49
N ARG A 64 10.89 -10.65 7.24
CA ARG A 64 10.18 -10.08 8.41
C ARG A 64 11.06 -9.37 9.44
N ARG A 65 12.31 -9.80 9.59
CA ARG A 65 13.25 -9.19 10.55
C ARG A 65 13.52 -7.72 10.24
N ASN A 66 13.54 -7.34 8.97
CA ASN A 66 13.73 -5.95 8.54
C ASN A 66 12.52 -5.10 8.94
N TYR A 67 11.30 -5.59 8.69
CA TYR A 67 10.08 -4.92 9.14
C TYR A 67 10.07 -4.71 10.64
N ARG A 68 10.45 -5.71 11.44
CA ARG A 68 10.52 -5.56 12.91
C ARG A 68 11.49 -4.46 13.36
N ARG A 69 12.53 -4.15 12.59
CA ARG A 69 13.51 -3.12 12.94
C ARG A 69 12.99 -1.71 12.71
N VAL A 70 12.14 -1.53 11.70
CA VAL A 70 11.55 -0.23 11.38
C VAL A 70 10.22 0.02 12.09
N LEU A 71 9.75 -0.91 12.93
CA LEU A 71 8.53 -0.70 13.71
C LEU A 71 8.86 -0.08 15.06
N THR A 72 7.98 0.79 15.54
CA THR A 72 7.94 1.18 16.96
C THR A 72 7.66 -0.06 17.83
N PRO A 73 7.90 -0.02 19.15
CA PRO A 73 7.64 -1.18 20.03
C PRO A 73 6.19 -1.70 19.97
N THR A 74 5.24 -0.81 19.70
CA THR A 74 3.80 -1.11 19.55
C THR A 74 3.35 -1.19 18.08
N GLY A 75 4.27 -0.96 17.15
CA GLY A 75 3.98 -0.85 15.73
C GLY A 75 3.66 -2.19 15.07
N ARG A 76 3.03 -2.12 13.90
CA ARG A 76 2.68 -3.29 13.08
C ARG A 76 2.94 -3.09 11.59
N ALA A 77 3.33 -4.17 10.92
CA ALA A 77 3.43 -4.26 9.48
C ALA A 77 2.34 -5.19 8.93
N GLU A 78 1.52 -4.63 8.05
CA GLU A 78 0.48 -5.31 7.26
C GLU A 78 1.05 -5.61 5.86
N ILE A 79 1.30 -6.88 5.59
CA ILE A 79 1.80 -7.35 4.31
C ILE A 79 0.62 -7.77 3.45
N VAL A 80 0.32 -7.01 2.41
CA VAL A 80 -0.76 -7.29 1.44
C VAL A 80 -0.27 -8.24 0.35
N GLY A 81 1.00 -8.15 -0.04
CA GLY A 81 1.57 -8.97 -1.09
C GLY A 81 3.08 -8.81 -1.17
N GLY A 82 3.72 -9.62 -2.02
CA GLY A 82 5.13 -9.48 -2.30
C GLY A 82 5.82 -10.75 -2.76
N LYS A 83 7.16 -10.78 -2.67
CA LYS A 83 7.95 -11.93 -3.12
C LYS A 83 7.62 -13.17 -2.27
N MET A 84 7.24 -14.27 -2.93
CA MET A 84 6.76 -15.48 -2.23
C MET A 84 7.72 -16.03 -1.19
N LYS A 85 9.04 -15.94 -1.43
CA LYS A 85 10.07 -16.35 -0.47
C LYS A 85 10.02 -15.61 0.88
N TYR A 86 9.44 -14.42 0.92
CA TYR A 86 9.23 -13.66 2.16
C TYR A 86 7.78 -13.74 2.65
N VAL A 87 6.81 -13.78 1.73
CA VAL A 87 5.38 -13.86 2.08
C VAL A 87 5.04 -15.22 2.73
N MET A 88 5.47 -16.35 2.17
CA MET A 88 5.13 -17.68 2.71
C MET A 88 5.54 -17.90 4.17
N PRO A 89 6.81 -17.68 4.58
CA PRO A 89 7.18 -17.84 5.98
C PRO A 89 6.46 -16.83 6.90
N THR A 90 6.08 -15.65 6.37
CA THR A 90 5.29 -14.65 7.11
C THR A 90 3.85 -15.07 7.30
N LEU A 91 3.24 -15.65 6.28
CA LEU A 91 1.91 -16.20 6.34
C LEU A 91 1.85 -17.33 7.37
N PHE A 92 2.80 -18.27 7.33
CA PHE A 92 2.86 -19.37 8.31
C PHE A 92 2.94 -18.84 9.75
N LYS A 93 3.81 -17.85 10.01
CA LYS A 93 3.90 -17.21 11.33
C LYS A 93 2.62 -16.44 11.71
N THR A 94 1.94 -15.84 10.74
CA THR A 94 0.66 -15.14 10.96
C THR A 94 -0.43 -16.11 11.39
N ILE A 95 -0.53 -17.27 10.74
CA ILE A 95 -1.49 -18.33 11.08
C ILE A 95 -1.22 -18.88 12.48
N LEU A 96 0.05 -19.12 12.81
CA LEU A 96 0.44 -19.64 14.12
C LEU A 96 0.24 -18.62 15.26
N ASN A 97 0.48 -17.33 15.00
CA ASN A 97 0.29 -16.27 15.97
C ASN A 97 -0.16 -14.96 15.31
N ARG A 98 -1.47 -14.70 15.37
CA ARG A 98 -2.08 -13.49 14.79
C ARG A 98 -1.67 -12.18 15.48
N LYS A 99 -1.11 -12.24 16.70
CA LYS A 99 -0.62 -11.07 17.45
C LYS A 99 0.80 -10.65 17.04
N THR A 100 1.38 -11.28 16.02
CA THR A 100 2.72 -10.93 15.57
C THR A 100 2.76 -9.51 14.96
N PRO A 101 3.80 -8.70 15.21
CA PRO A 101 3.88 -7.33 14.69
C PRO A 101 4.10 -7.28 13.18
N VAL A 102 4.46 -8.38 12.51
CA VAL A 102 4.62 -8.43 11.05
C VAL A 102 3.78 -9.58 10.52
N ARG A 103 2.67 -9.25 9.85
CA ARG A 103 1.65 -10.21 9.45
C ARG A 103 1.21 -10.04 8.02
N VAL A 104 0.80 -11.15 7.40
CA VAL A 104 0.11 -11.12 6.11
C VAL A 104 -1.36 -10.79 6.33
N VAL A 105 -1.90 -9.87 5.54
CA VAL A 105 -3.31 -9.52 5.56
C VAL A 105 -4.12 -10.70 5.01
N LEU A 106 -4.87 -11.36 5.89
CA LEU A 106 -5.88 -12.34 5.51
C LEU A 106 -7.17 -11.57 5.21
N HIS A 107 -7.39 -11.26 3.94
CA HIS A 107 -8.51 -10.42 3.53
C HIS A 107 -9.84 -11.13 3.82
N ASN A 108 -10.72 -10.46 4.56
CA ASN A 108 -12.09 -10.88 4.79
C ASN A 108 -13.00 -9.75 4.29
N PRO A 109 -13.50 -9.81 3.04
CA PRO A 109 -14.41 -8.81 2.50
C PRO A 109 -15.62 -8.65 3.42
N ASN A 110 -15.96 -7.41 3.76
CA ASN A 110 -17.04 -7.13 4.69
C ASN A 110 -17.84 -5.90 4.23
N ALA A 111 -19.17 -6.04 4.19
CA ALA A 111 -20.08 -4.99 3.75
C ALA A 111 -20.04 -3.76 4.67
N THR A 112 -19.83 -3.95 5.97
CA THR A 112 -19.78 -2.83 6.93
C THR A 112 -18.58 -1.93 6.66
N ASP A 113 -17.39 -2.51 6.45
CA ASP A 113 -16.18 -1.74 6.16
C ASP A 113 -16.29 -1.07 4.79
N LEU A 114 -16.79 -1.79 3.77
CA LEU A 114 -17.03 -1.20 2.45
C LEU A 114 -18.02 -0.04 2.51
N GLY A 115 -19.13 -0.19 3.23
CA GLY A 115 -20.12 0.87 3.42
C GLY A 115 -19.54 2.09 4.15
N ARG A 116 -18.64 1.89 5.11
CA ARG A 116 -17.90 2.99 5.74
C ARG A 116 -16.99 3.71 4.75
N LEU A 117 -16.24 2.98 3.93
CA LEU A 117 -15.36 3.57 2.92
C LEU A 117 -16.16 4.34 1.85
N LEU A 118 -17.31 3.82 1.42
CA LEU A 118 -18.20 4.48 0.48
C LEU A 118 -18.73 5.80 1.04
N ARG A 119 -19.20 5.82 2.29
CA ARG A 119 -19.64 7.06 2.95
C ARG A 119 -18.51 8.08 3.03
N GLN A 120 -17.33 7.69 3.49
CA GLN A 120 -16.18 8.59 3.55
C GLN A 120 -15.82 9.19 2.19
N TRP A 121 -15.89 8.40 1.13
CA TRP A 121 -15.68 8.90 -0.23
C TRP A 121 -16.78 9.87 -0.66
N GLN A 122 -18.06 9.54 -0.42
CA GLN A 122 -19.21 10.41 -0.73
C GLN A 122 -19.16 11.74 0.02
N ASP A 123 -18.72 11.70 1.28
CA ASP A 123 -18.58 12.87 2.15
C ASP A 123 -17.31 13.69 1.82
N GLY A 124 -16.51 13.28 0.82
CA GLY A 124 -15.30 13.97 0.41
C GLY A 124 -14.12 13.85 1.38
N VAL A 125 -14.18 12.93 2.35
CA VAL A 125 -13.12 12.72 3.35
C VAL A 125 -11.81 12.30 2.67
N TRP A 126 -11.90 11.53 1.59
CA TRP A 126 -10.76 11.21 0.73
C TRP A 126 -11.25 10.84 -0.67
N THR A 127 -10.37 10.99 -1.68
CA THR A 127 -10.70 10.69 -3.08
C THR A 127 -9.84 9.56 -3.63
N PRO A 128 -10.44 8.54 -4.28
CA PRO A 128 -9.71 7.53 -5.04
C PRO A 128 -8.84 8.17 -6.13
N GLN A 129 -7.58 7.77 -6.16
CA GLN A 129 -6.64 8.26 -7.17
C GLN A 129 -6.70 7.34 -8.39
N LEU A 130 -7.38 7.81 -9.43
CA LEU A 130 -7.57 7.08 -10.69
C LEU A 130 -6.43 7.41 -11.66
N ASP A 131 -5.94 6.40 -12.38
CA ASP A 131 -5.03 6.58 -13.51
C ASP A 131 -5.80 6.97 -14.78
N GLY A 132 -7.02 6.47 -14.92
CA GLY A 132 -7.91 6.72 -16.06
C GLY A 132 -9.02 5.67 -16.18
N SER A 133 -9.98 5.97 -17.05
CA SER A 133 -11.00 5.04 -17.53
C SER A 133 -10.57 4.43 -18.85
N TYR A 134 -10.80 3.13 -19.00
CA TYR A 134 -10.52 2.34 -20.19
C TYR A 134 -11.82 1.71 -20.68
N SER A 135 -12.05 1.65 -21.98
CA SER A 135 -13.14 0.81 -22.49
C SER A 135 -12.83 -0.67 -22.26
N LEU A 136 -13.85 -1.54 -22.35
CA LEU A 136 -13.64 -2.98 -22.28
C LEU A 136 -12.65 -3.47 -23.37
N GLU A 137 -12.71 -2.89 -24.56
CA GLU A 137 -11.81 -3.19 -25.69
C GLU A 137 -10.35 -2.81 -25.39
N GLU A 138 -10.13 -1.77 -24.58
CA GLU A 138 -8.81 -1.36 -24.11
C GLU A 138 -8.27 -2.23 -22.96
N GLY A 139 -8.99 -3.27 -22.54
CA GLY A 139 -8.58 -4.20 -21.49
C GLY A 139 -7.12 -4.69 -21.60
N PRO A 140 -6.66 -5.18 -22.77
CA PRO A 140 -5.26 -5.60 -22.95
C PRO A 140 -4.25 -4.48 -22.69
N LYS A 141 -4.55 -3.25 -23.15
CA LYS A 141 -3.71 -2.06 -22.92
C LYS A 141 -3.66 -1.70 -21.44
N ALA A 142 -4.80 -1.76 -20.73
CA ALA A 142 -4.85 -1.53 -19.29
C ALA A 142 -3.99 -2.56 -18.53
N PHE A 143 -4.09 -3.85 -18.85
CA PHE A 143 -3.26 -4.89 -18.24
C PHE A 143 -1.76 -4.71 -18.53
N ALA A 144 -1.39 -4.34 -19.77
CA ALA A 144 0.00 -4.08 -20.12
C ALA A 144 0.61 -2.94 -19.28
N ARG A 145 -0.11 -1.82 -19.11
CA ARG A 145 0.31 -0.70 -18.25
C ARG A 145 0.42 -1.09 -16.77
N ILE A 146 -0.48 -1.95 -16.28
CA ILE A 146 -0.40 -2.48 -14.91
C ILE A 146 0.87 -3.32 -14.74
N GLY A 147 1.16 -4.18 -15.72
CA GLY A 147 2.33 -5.07 -15.74
C GLY A 147 3.65 -4.32 -15.82
N SER A 148 3.74 -3.27 -16.66
CA SER A 148 4.93 -2.41 -16.74
C SER A 148 5.12 -1.53 -15.49
N GLY A 149 4.06 -1.38 -14.69
CA GLY A 149 4.07 -0.55 -13.50
C GLY A 149 3.88 0.95 -13.79
N GLU A 150 3.49 1.32 -15.01
CA GLU A 150 3.26 2.71 -15.43
C GLU A 150 1.97 3.31 -14.87
N VAL A 151 1.02 2.49 -14.42
CA VAL A 151 -0.26 2.98 -13.88
C VAL A 151 -0.02 3.89 -12.66
N ARG A 152 -0.58 5.09 -12.74
CA ARG A 152 -0.49 6.21 -11.77
C ARG A 152 -1.73 6.28 -10.88
N GLY A 153 -2.18 5.14 -10.35
CA GLY A 153 -3.39 5.07 -9.53
C GLY A 153 -4.16 3.77 -9.72
N LYS A 154 -5.48 3.89 -9.90
CA LYS A 154 -6.40 2.80 -10.26
C LYS A 154 -6.86 2.95 -11.69
N ALA A 155 -6.65 1.91 -12.49
CA ALA A 155 -7.29 1.76 -13.79
C ALA A 155 -8.72 1.25 -13.57
N VAL A 156 -9.70 1.89 -14.22
CA VAL A 156 -11.11 1.51 -14.17
C VAL A 156 -11.55 1.15 -15.58
N VAL A 157 -12.31 0.06 -15.72
CA VAL A 157 -12.96 -0.30 -16.99
C VAL A 157 -14.39 0.22 -16.96
N THR A 158 -14.76 0.97 -17.99
CA THR A 158 -16.14 1.41 -18.23
C THR A 158 -16.83 0.42 -19.17
N LEU A 159 -18.05 0.04 -18.80
CA LEU A 159 -18.92 -0.87 -19.55
C LEU A 159 -19.99 -0.07 -20.30
#